data_AF-A0A7S4PPA2-F1
#
_entry.id   AF-A0A7S4PPA2-F1
#
_cell.length_a   1.000
_cell.length_b   1.000
_cell.length_c   1.000
_cell.angle_alpha   90.00
_cell.angle_beta   90.00
_cell.angle_gamma   90.00
#
_symmetry.space_group_name_H-M   'P 1'
#
loop_
_entity.id
_entity.type
_entity.pdbx_description
1 polymer ?
#
loop_
_entity_poly.entity_id
_entity_poly.type
_entity_poly.pdbx_seq_one_letter_code
_entity_poly.pdbx_strand_id
1 'polypeptide(L)'
;LKMVGNFGALFSGQFEMGVGGVGGEEVAFRCVAFMFDAMRVPALVPGACDAFKKVTTHAAQWLLPHCQSILEHSFSRELQHLSTFPQAKTDLFTGVVAVLKAATPAQILGAMDGMIPAFEASLRSLIEKSGCLHQHAHGHMAELKLAMMQEEVEVAVTEEQRVIGSVIESLERVEGGVVKMVRFLWPLLKEVGLRWRGSEDVVISFSNLCVSILDMTPPVTSQLLQSEEGREGARIMGEVQQDMITYFMKSYEEFYFPCCLVVLSSLLKQRYKGVKKRIERERSAEVERELEEVIQQWRTLTESCGRLSFSYVEVCGNPEAEVDLLKGVFDFFYCTVSTTGGEALPHTVVALVVRLAGLSLSFATRDCLRSIVSTLAAIINLRSRPSPPPLTPHTKTLWEVWDSMWLGGEGEGEGGLVMKNCFLLLPTAFRLNATRRIGGLLRSLMLSYPEKRNLWIEQGINLFDDNLFRDFGKPRTANALLAALQHERKFNAFMADLGRVINQESDDSVLIAYEVPS
;
A
#
# COMPACT_ATOMS: atom_id res chain seq x y z
N LEU A 1 -16.42 -38.55 3.71
CA LEU A 1 -15.08 -38.04 4.09
C LEU A 1 -13.94 -38.71 3.30
N LYS A 2 -13.63 -40.01 3.48
CA LYS A 2 -12.58 -40.69 2.67
C LYS A 2 -12.78 -40.57 1.14
N MET A 3 -14.02 -40.66 0.67
CA MET A 3 -14.34 -40.53 -0.76
C MET A 3 -14.08 -39.11 -1.30
N VAL A 4 -14.48 -38.06 -0.57
CA VAL A 4 -14.27 -36.65 -0.91
C VAL A 4 -12.77 -36.28 -0.92
N GLY A 5 -12.01 -36.74 0.08
CA GLY A 5 -10.56 -36.53 0.13
C GLY A 5 -9.79 -37.23 -1.00
N ASN A 6 -10.24 -38.43 -1.40
CA ASN A 6 -9.64 -39.17 -2.51
C ASN A 6 -9.89 -38.52 -3.88
N PHE A 7 -11.02 -37.80 -4.06
CA PHE A 7 -11.27 -37.03 -5.29
C PHE A 7 -10.31 -35.84 -5.44
N GLY A 8 -10.07 -35.06 -4.38
CA GLY A 8 -9.07 -33.98 -4.45
C GLY A 8 -7.63 -34.48 -4.72
N ALA A 9 -7.31 -35.70 -4.28
CA ALA A 9 -6.03 -36.36 -4.56
C ALA A 9 -5.88 -36.78 -6.04
N LEU A 10 -6.97 -37.23 -6.69
CA LEU A 10 -6.97 -37.61 -8.10
C LEU A 10 -6.61 -36.42 -9.02
N PHE A 11 -7.05 -35.21 -8.68
CA PHE A 11 -6.76 -34.00 -9.46
C PHE A 11 -5.42 -33.32 -9.12
N SER A 12 -4.79 -33.66 -7.99
CA SER A 12 -3.49 -33.10 -7.59
C SER A 12 -2.29 -33.99 -7.97
N GLY A 13 -2.51 -35.23 -8.41
CA GLY A 13 -1.41 -36.16 -8.68
C GLY A 13 -1.45 -36.97 -9.98
N GLN A 14 -2.55 -37.04 -10.74
CA GLN A 14 -2.65 -38.02 -11.84
C GLN A 14 -3.37 -37.59 -13.13
N PHE A 15 -3.82 -36.33 -13.26
CA PHE A 15 -4.47 -35.85 -14.49
C PHE A 15 -3.52 -35.24 -15.54
N GLU A 16 -2.21 -35.50 -15.45
CA GLU A 16 -1.24 -35.22 -16.54
C GLU A 16 -1.30 -36.27 -17.66
N MET A 17 -2.08 -37.36 -17.50
CA MET A 17 -2.21 -38.41 -18.50
C MET A 17 -3.45 -38.19 -19.39
N GLY A 18 -3.25 -37.44 -20.48
CA GLY A 18 -3.81 -37.80 -21.80
C GLY A 18 -5.32 -38.04 -21.93
N VAL A 19 -6.17 -37.15 -21.42
CA VAL A 19 -7.59 -37.12 -21.84
C VAL A 19 -7.87 -35.83 -22.62
N GLY A 20 -7.27 -35.73 -23.81
CA GLY A 20 -7.75 -34.87 -24.89
C GLY A 20 -9.02 -35.47 -25.54
N GLY A 21 -9.94 -35.98 -24.73
CA GLY A 21 -11.10 -36.75 -25.16
C GLY A 21 -12.39 -36.21 -24.55
N VAL A 22 -13.42 -36.12 -25.38
CA VAL A 22 -14.81 -35.76 -25.04
C VAL A 22 -15.24 -36.54 -23.78
N GLY A 23 -15.42 -35.85 -22.64
CA GLY A 23 -15.89 -36.44 -21.38
C GLY A 23 -15.26 -35.91 -20.09
N GLY A 24 -14.07 -35.28 -20.16
CA GLY A 24 -13.41 -34.69 -18.97
C GLY A 24 -14.23 -33.55 -18.33
N GLU A 25 -14.92 -32.76 -19.14
CA GLU A 25 -15.80 -31.66 -18.73
C GLU A 25 -16.98 -32.16 -17.88
N GLU A 26 -17.71 -33.18 -18.36
CA GLU A 26 -18.87 -33.75 -17.67
C GLU A 26 -18.46 -34.43 -16.35
N VAL A 27 -17.31 -35.11 -16.33
CA VAL A 27 -16.78 -35.73 -15.09
C VAL A 27 -16.41 -34.65 -14.08
N ALA A 28 -15.67 -33.62 -14.49
CA ALA A 28 -15.30 -32.51 -13.63
C ALA A 28 -16.54 -31.78 -13.08
N PHE A 29 -17.55 -31.53 -13.91
CA PHE A 29 -18.79 -30.88 -13.48
C PHE A 29 -19.59 -31.74 -12.51
N ARG A 30 -19.73 -33.06 -12.75
CA ARG A 30 -20.41 -33.96 -11.80
C ARG A 30 -19.71 -34.03 -10.45
N CYS A 31 -18.37 -33.99 -10.44
CA CYS A 31 -17.61 -33.88 -9.19
C CYS A 31 -17.95 -32.59 -8.44
N VAL A 32 -18.01 -31.45 -9.15
CA VAL A 32 -18.38 -30.17 -8.57
C VAL A 32 -19.83 -30.17 -8.05
N ALA A 33 -20.78 -30.72 -8.80
CA ALA A 33 -22.18 -30.84 -8.37
C ALA A 33 -22.31 -31.67 -7.08
N PHE A 34 -21.60 -32.80 -7.00
CA PHE A 34 -21.54 -33.61 -5.78
C PHE A 34 -20.92 -32.85 -4.60
N MET A 35 -19.93 -31.99 -4.84
CA MET A 35 -19.36 -31.14 -3.80
C MET A 35 -20.36 -30.11 -3.28
N PHE A 36 -21.16 -29.49 -4.16
CA PHE A 36 -22.25 -28.61 -3.71
C PHE A 36 -23.28 -29.34 -2.85
N ASP A 37 -23.67 -30.56 -3.24
CA ASP A 37 -24.55 -31.40 -2.41
C ASP A 37 -23.91 -31.71 -1.05
N ALA A 38 -22.61 -32.01 -1.02
CA ALA A 38 -21.90 -32.27 0.23
C ALA A 38 -21.79 -31.02 1.11
N MET A 39 -21.66 -29.81 0.54
CA MET A 39 -21.62 -28.55 1.30
C MET A 39 -22.94 -28.23 2.01
N ARG A 40 -24.07 -28.81 1.57
CA ARG A 40 -25.36 -28.71 2.28
C ARG A 40 -25.37 -29.47 3.61
N VAL A 41 -24.39 -30.36 3.85
CA VAL A 41 -24.24 -31.13 5.08
C VAL A 41 -23.13 -30.53 5.95
N PRO A 42 -23.42 -29.89 7.11
CA PRO A 42 -22.43 -29.14 7.88
C PRO A 42 -21.15 -29.92 8.23
N ALA A 43 -21.27 -31.21 8.58
CA ALA A 43 -20.13 -32.05 8.92
C ALA A 43 -19.17 -32.35 7.74
N LEU A 44 -19.60 -32.10 6.50
CA LEU A 44 -18.81 -32.33 5.29
C LEU A 44 -18.25 -31.04 4.69
N VAL A 45 -18.70 -29.87 5.14
CA VAL A 45 -18.38 -28.56 4.57
C VAL A 45 -16.87 -28.34 4.37
N PRO A 46 -15.99 -28.48 5.39
CA PRO A 46 -14.57 -28.18 5.19
C PRO A 46 -13.92 -29.07 4.12
N GLY A 47 -14.24 -30.37 4.13
CA GLY A 47 -13.70 -31.32 3.15
C GLY A 47 -14.26 -31.13 1.74
N ALA A 48 -15.55 -30.76 1.63
CA ALA A 48 -16.19 -30.47 0.35
C ALA A 48 -15.63 -29.19 -0.29
N CYS A 49 -15.41 -28.12 0.49
CA CYS A 49 -14.83 -26.88 0.00
C CYS A 49 -13.35 -27.04 -0.41
N ASP A 50 -12.52 -27.74 0.37
CA ASP A 50 -11.13 -28.00 -0.02
C ASP A 50 -11.04 -28.85 -1.30
N ALA A 51 -11.90 -29.87 -1.44
CA ALA A 51 -11.97 -30.66 -2.67
C ALA A 51 -12.47 -29.84 -3.86
N PHE A 52 -13.49 -28.98 -3.66
CA PHE A 52 -13.98 -28.06 -4.67
C PHE A 52 -12.87 -27.12 -5.15
N LYS A 53 -12.13 -26.50 -4.22
CA LYS A 53 -10.97 -25.67 -4.52
C LYS A 53 -9.98 -26.41 -5.42
N LYS A 54 -9.55 -27.61 -5.03
CA LYS A 54 -8.57 -28.40 -5.80
C LYS A 54 -9.07 -28.73 -7.21
N VAL A 55 -10.32 -29.15 -7.36
CA VAL A 55 -10.89 -29.49 -8.67
C VAL A 55 -10.99 -28.24 -9.54
N THR A 56 -11.54 -27.15 -9.00
CA THR A 56 -11.72 -25.91 -9.75
C THR A 56 -10.40 -25.23 -10.10
N THR A 57 -9.35 -25.32 -9.27
CA THR A 57 -8.03 -24.77 -9.59
C THR A 57 -7.31 -25.55 -10.69
N HIS A 58 -7.43 -26.88 -10.71
CA HIS A 58 -6.74 -27.72 -11.69
C HIS A 58 -7.53 -27.95 -12.99
N ALA A 59 -8.86 -27.95 -12.92
CA ALA A 59 -9.74 -28.23 -14.05
C ALA A 59 -10.58 -27.02 -14.49
N ALA A 60 -10.17 -25.79 -14.14
CA ALA A 60 -10.91 -24.56 -14.46
C ALA A 60 -11.34 -24.48 -15.94
N GLN A 61 -10.45 -24.87 -16.86
CA GLN A 61 -10.73 -24.85 -18.31
C GLN A 61 -11.83 -25.84 -18.72
N TRP A 62 -11.91 -27.02 -18.09
CA TRP A 62 -12.94 -28.02 -18.38
C TRP A 62 -14.30 -27.64 -17.78
N LEU A 63 -14.31 -26.77 -16.78
CA LEU A 63 -15.52 -26.30 -16.12
C LEU A 63 -16.15 -25.08 -16.81
N LEU A 64 -15.51 -24.52 -17.85
CA LEU A 64 -16.00 -23.35 -18.58
C LEU A 64 -17.41 -23.49 -19.16
N PRO A 65 -17.82 -24.63 -19.74
CA PRO A 65 -19.20 -24.81 -20.23
C PRO A 65 -20.24 -24.71 -19.11
N HIS A 66 -19.83 -25.00 -17.86
CA HIS A 66 -20.67 -25.02 -16.68
C HIS A 66 -20.44 -23.83 -15.73
N CYS A 67 -19.62 -22.88 -16.14
CA CYS A 67 -19.18 -21.75 -15.32
C CYS A 67 -20.37 -21.02 -14.67
N GLN A 68 -21.40 -20.69 -15.44
CA GLN A 68 -22.60 -20.03 -14.93
C GLN A 68 -23.27 -20.83 -13.80
N SER A 69 -23.46 -22.14 -14.01
CA SER A 69 -24.09 -23.01 -13.00
C SER A 69 -23.25 -23.11 -11.73
N ILE A 70 -21.92 -23.22 -11.86
CA ILE A 70 -21.00 -23.26 -10.72
C ILE A 70 -21.08 -21.96 -9.92
N LEU A 71 -21.12 -20.82 -10.60
CA LEU A 71 -21.24 -19.51 -9.95
C LEU A 71 -22.59 -19.40 -9.25
N GLU A 72 -23.71 -19.66 -9.93
CA GLU A 72 -25.06 -19.63 -9.31
C GLU A 72 -25.16 -20.49 -8.05
N HIS A 73 -24.60 -21.70 -8.06
CA HIS A 73 -24.61 -22.58 -6.87
C HIS A 73 -23.69 -22.08 -5.76
N SER A 74 -22.50 -21.58 -6.09
CA SER A 74 -21.53 -21.06 -5.11
C SER A 74 -22.07 -19.85 -4.34
N PHE A 75 -22.96 -19.07 -4.96
CA PHE A 75 -23.60 -17.90 -4.37
C PHE A 75 -25.06 -18.17 -3.92
N SER A 76 -25.50 -19.43 -3.93
CA SER A 76 -26.87 -19.79 -3.57
C SER A 76 -27.16 -19.55 -2.08
N ARG A 77 -28.42 -19.26 -1.76
CA ARG A 77 -28.87 -19.08 -0.37
C ARG A 77 -28.63 -20.31 0.51
N GLU A 78 -28.62 -21.49 -0.11
CA GLU A 78 -28.42 -22.77 0.57
C GLU A 78 -27.00 -22.94 1.14
N LEU A 79 -26.05 -22.12 0.70
CA LEU A 79 -24.67 -22.11 1.21
C LEU A 79 -24.38 -20.93 2.16
N GLN A 80 -25.39 -20.18 2.59
CA GLN A 80 -25.20 -19.05 3.53
C GLN A 80 -24.67 -19.47 4.91
N HIS A 81 -24.88 -20.73 5.32
CA HIS A 81 -24.32 -21.27 6.57
C HIS A 81 -22.79 -21.41 6.53
N LEU A 82 -22.15 -21.33 5.35
CA LEU A 82 -20.68 -21.32 5.23
C LEU A 82 -20.03 -20.15 5.96
N SER A 83 -20.79 -19.10 6.31
CA SER A 83 -20.33 -18.03 7.21
C SER A 83 -19.90 -18.51 8.61
N THR A 84 -20.30 -19.72 9.01
CA THR A 84 -19.84 -20.37 10.26
C THR A 84 -18.53 -21.15 10.11
N PHE A 85 -18.01 -21.28 8.89
CA PHE A 85 -16.77 -21.99 8.56
C PHE A 85 -15.85 -21.09 7.71
N PRO A 86 -15.11 -20.13 8.32
CA PRO A 86 -14.33 -19.13 7.57
C PRO A 86 -13.38 -19.75 6.53
N GLN A 87 -12.62 -20.78 6.92
CA GLN A 87 -11.70 -21.47 6.00
C GLN A 87 -12.41 -22.21 4.86
N ALA A 88 -13.59 -22.79 5.11
CA ALA A 88 -14.34 -23.47 4.05
C ALA A 88 -14.92 -22.46 3.05
N LYS A 89 -15.29 -21.27 3.54
CA LYS A 89 -15.71 -20.14 2.69
C LYS A 89 -14.54 -19.66 1.82
N THR A 90 -13.35 -19.47 2.40
CA THR A 90 -12.11 -19.20 1.67
C THR A 90 -11.90 -20.20 0.54
N ASP A 91 -11.99 -21.50 0.84
CA ASP A 91 -11.67 -22.56 -0.12
C ASP A 91 -12.70 -22.57 -1.28
N LEU A 92 -13.99 -22.42 -0.96
CA LEU A 92 -15.04 -22.26 -1.98
C LEU A 92 -14.72 -21.08 -2.91
N PHE A 93 -14.45 -19.90 -2.34
CA PHE A 93 -14.23 -18.71 -3.16
C PHE A 93 -12.90 -18.69 -3.89
N THR A 94 -11.86 -19.35 -3.35
CA THR A 94 -10.62 -19.59 -4.09
C THR A 94 -10.90 -20.41 -5.34
N GLY A 95 -11.76 -21.43 -5.23
CA GLY A 95 -12.21 -22.21 -6.38
C GLY A 95 -13.05 -21.41 -7.38
N VAL A 96 -14.00 -20.61 -6.88
CA VAL A 96 -14.80 -19.69 -7.71
C VAL A 96 -13.92 -18.72 -8.49
N VAL A 97 -12.91 -18.12 -7.84
CA VAL A 97 -11.94 -17.21 -8.47
C VAL A 97 -11.16 -17.92 -9.57
N ALA A 98 -10.77 -19.19 -9.38
CA ALA A 98 -10.11 -19.96 -10.43
C ALA A 98 -11.01 -20.13 -11.67
N VAL A 99 -12.30 -20.40 -11.46
CA VAL A 99 -13.29 -20.50 -12.54
C VAL A 99 -13.50 -19.14 -13.22
N LEU A 100 -13.64 -18.05 -12.45
CA LEU A 100 -13.76 -16.68 -12.99
C LEU A 100 -12.54 -16.28 -13.82
N LYS A 101 -11.32 -16.65 -13.39
CA LYS A 101 -10.09 -16.40 -14.16
C LYS A 101 -10.04 -17.17 -15.47
N ALA A 102 -10.69 -18.33 -15.57
CA ALA A 102 -10.82 -19.04 -16.84
C ALA A 102 -11.98 -18.50 -17.71
N ALA A 103 -13.02 -17.93 -17.10
CA ALA A 103 -14.27 -17.54 -17.76
C ALA A 103 -14.13 -16.38 -18.75
N THR A 104 -15.06 -16.34 -19.72
CA THR A 104 -15.20 -15.20 -20.64
C THR A 104 -15.92 -14.02 -19.94
N PRO A 105 -15.69 -12.76 -20.38
CA PRO A 105 -16.35 -11.61 -19.77
C PRO A 105 -17.89 -11.69 -19.73
N ALA A 106 -18.51 -12.24 -20.79
CA ALA A 106 -19.96 -12.41 -20.85
C ALA A 106 -20.50 -13.39 -19.78
N GLN A 107 -19.79 -14.49 -19.54
CA GLN A 107 -20.15 -15.46 -18.50
C GLN A 107 -20.01 -14.85 -17.11
N ILE A 108 -18.96 -14.06 -16.88
CA ILE A 108 -18.76 -13.35 -15.61
C ILE A 108 -19.90 -12.35 -15.39
N LEU A 109 -20.25 -11.54 -16.40
CA LEU A 109 -21.35 -10.58 -16.33
C LEU A 109 -22.69 -11.24 -15.98
N GLY A 110 -23.00 -12.38 -16.60
CA GLY A 110 -24.23 -13.14 -16.28
C GLY A 110 -24.25 -13.68 -14.85
N ALA A 111 -23.09 -14.06 -14.31
CA ALA A 111 -23.00 -14.52 -12.93
C ALA A 111 -23.08 -13.40 -11.89
N MET A 112 -22.69 -12.17 -12.24
CA MET A 112 -22.70 -11.04 -11.30
C MET A 112 -24.07 -10.78 -10.67
N ASP A 113 -25.15 -11.09 -11.38
CA ASP A 113 -26.53 -10.91 -10.87
C ASP A 113 -26.86 -11.87 -9.72
N GLY A 114 -26.13 -12.99 -9.60
CA GLY A 114 -26.19 -13.87 -8.43
C GLY A 114 -25.15 -13.51 -7.35
N MET A 115 -23.95 -13.07 -7.76
CA MET A 115 -22.87 -12.74 -6.82
C MET A 115 -23.19 -11.52 -5.95
N ILE A 116 -23.69 -10.45 -6.56
CA ILE A 116 -23.94 -9.18 -5.87
C ILE A 116 -24.97 -9.36 -4.74
N PRO A 117 -26.18 -9.93 -4.97
CA PRO A 117 -27.15 -10.13 -3.89
C PRO A 117 -26.66 -11.05 -2.78
N ALA A 118 -25.82 -12.04 -3.10
CA ALA A 118 -25.23 -12.93 -2.11
C ALA A 118 -24.26 -12.20 -1.19
N PHE A 119 -23.37 -11.36 -1.74
CA PHE A 119 -22.50 -10.49 -0.96
C PHE A 119 -23.29 -9.46 -0.15
N GLU A 120 -24.32 -8.84 -0.73
CA GLU A 120 -25.18 -7.90 0.01
C GLU A 120 -25.84 -8.56 1.22
N ALA A 121 -26.42 -9.76 1.06
CA ALA A 121 -27.05 -10.48 2.14
C ALA A 121 -26.05 -10.87 3.24
N SER A 122 -24.84 -11.31 2.84
CA SER A 122 -23.75 -11.66 3.74
C SER A 122 -23.28 -10.46 4.57
N LEU A 123 -22.99 -9.33 3.92
CA LEU A 123 -22.60 -8.09 4.58
C LEU A 123 -23.69 -7.56 5.54
N ARG A 124 -24.96 -7.58 5.12
CA ARG A 124 -26.09 -7.20 5.99
C ARG A 124 -26.18 -8.08 7.23
N SER A 125 -26.02 -9.39 7.08
CA SER A 125 -26.02 -10.32 8.21
C SER A 125 -24.88 -10.01 9.20
N LEU A 126 -23.68 -9.69 8.72
CA LEU A 126 -22.55 -9.29 9.57
C LEU A 126 -22.84 -7.98 10.33
N ILE A 127 -23.39 -6.99 9.64
CA ILE A 127 -23.84 -5.71 10.20
C ILE A 127 -24.87 -5.92 11.32
N GLU A 128 -25.87 -6.78 11.09
CA GLU A 128 -26.92 -7.09 12.06
C GLU A 128 -26.37 -7.83 13.29
N LYS A 129 -25.51 -8.84 13.10
CA LYS A 129 -24.86 -9.58 14.20
C LYS A 129 -24.09 -8.65 15.14
N SER A 130 -23.39 -7.66 14.57
CA SER A 130 -22.71 -6.62 15.36
C SER A 130 -23.68 -5.81 16.23
N GLY A 131 -24.81 -5.39 15.67
CA GLY A 131 -25.83 -4.61 16.39
C GLY A 131 -26.41 -5.37 17.58
N CYS A 132 -26.63 -6.67 17.44
CA CYS A 132 -27.14 -7.52 18.53
C CYS A 132 -26.14 -7.69 19.68
N LEU A 133 -24.83 -7.74 19.42
CA LEU A 133 -23.80 -7.88 20.45
C LEU A 133 -23.81 -6.70 21.44
N HIS A 134 -23.98 -5.48 20.93
CA HIS A 134 -23.98 -4.26 21.75
C HIS A 134 -25.16 -4.17 22.75
N GLN A 135 -26.24 -4.93 22.54
CA GLN A 135 -27.43 -4.91 23.39
C GLN A 135 -27.35 -5.87 24.60
N HIS A 136 -26.39 -6.80 24.63
CA HIS A 136 -26.33 -7.87 25.62
C HIS A 136 -25.15 -7.77 26.61
N ALA A 137 -24.40 -6.66 26.62
CA ALA A 137 -23.22 -6.46 27.46
C ALA A 137 -23.58 -5.96 28.89
N HIS A 138 -24.03 -6.86 29.78
CA HIS A 138 -24.12 -6.58 31.21
C HIS A 138 -23.46 -7.69 32.05
N GLY A 139 -22.30 -7.37 32.66
CA GLY A 139 -21.57 -8.20 33.63
C GLY A 139 -20.20 -8.74 33.14
N HIS A 140 -19.24 -8.97 34.03
CA HIS A 140 -17.87 -9.40 33.69
C HIS A 140 -17.75 -10.76 32.97
N MET A 141 -18.65 -11.74 33.24
CA MET A 141 -18.70 -12.97 32.44
C MET A 141 -19.29 -12.75 31.03
N ALA A 142 -20.06 -11.68 30.84
CA ALA A 142 -20.55 -11.27 29.53
C ALA A 142 -19.46 -10.60 28.71
N GLU A 143 -18.49 -9.90 29.33
CA GLU A 143 -17.40 -9.19 28.63
C GLU A 143 -16.45 -10.15 27.88
N LEU A 144 -16.00 -11.25 28.49
CA LEU A 144 -15.13 -12.22 27.81
C LEU A 144 -15.86 -12.91 26.63
N LYS A 145 -17.12 -13.27 26.84
CA LYS A 145 -17.96 -13.88 25.80
C LYS A 145 -18.26 -12.89 24.67
N LEU A 146 -18.46 -11.63 25.00
CA LEU A 146 -18.64 -10.54 24.04
C LEU A 146 -17.38 -10.33 23.20
N ALA A 147 -16.21 -10.30 23.84
CA ALA A 147 -14.92 -10.13 23.15
C ALA A 147 -14.66 -11.28 22.17
N MET A 148 -14.89 -12.54 22.58
CA MET A 148 -14.78 -13.69 21.68
C MET A 148 -15.75 -13.61 20.50
N MET A 149 -17.01 -13.22 20.76
CA MET A 149 -18.00 -13.05 19.67
C MET A 149 -17.67 -11.88 18.76
N GLN A 150 -17.04 -10.82 19.26
CA GLN A 150 -16.55 -9.70 18.46
C GLN A 150 -15.41 -10.16 17.54
N GLU A 151 -14.43 -10.89 18.08
CA GLU A 151 -13.33 -11.47 17.30
C GLU A 151 -13.83 -12.39 16.19
N GLU A 152 -14.80 -13.27 16.48
CA GLU A 152 -15.42 -14.13 15.47
C GLU A 152 -16.09 -13.34 14.33
N VAL A 153 -16.75 -12.23 14.66
CA VAL A 153 -17.38 -11.36 13.66
C VAL A 153 -16.35 -10.58 12.87
N GLU A 154 -15.27 -10.09 13.50
CA GLU A 154 -14.16 -9.42 12.82
C GLU A 154 -13.48 -10.34 11.81
N VAL A 155 -13.15 -11.58 12.21
CA VAL A 155 -12.61 -12.59 11.29
C VAL A 155 -13.55 -12.84 10.11
N ALA A 156 -14.86 -12.94 10.36
CA ALA A 156 -15.84 -13.13 9.29
C ALA A 156 -15.93 -11.91 8.35
N VAL A 157 -15.80 -10.68 8.87
CA VAL A 157 -15.76 -9.44 8.10
C VAL A 157 -14.49 -9.37 7.24
N THR A 158 -13.32 -9.62 7.83
CA THR A 158 -12.02 -9.64 7.14
C THR A 158 -12.04 -10.64 6.00
N GLU A 159 -12.58 -11.84 6.24
CA GLU A 159 -12.70 -12.87 5.22
C GLU A 159 -13.67 -12.47 4.10
N GLU A 160 -14.80 -11.84 4.44
CA GLU A 160 -15.75 -11.35 3.44
C GLU A 160 -15.13 -10.30 2.52
N GLN A 161 -14.40 -9.33 3.10
CA GLN A 161 -13.70 -8.29 2.35
C GLN A 161 -12.63 -8.89 1.43
N ARG A 162 -11.91 -9.91 1.89
CA ARG A 162 -10.88 -10.60 1.10
C ARG A 162 -11.47 -11.36 -0.08
N VAL A 163 -12.58 -12.05 0.13
CA VAL A 163 -13.32 -12.75 -0.93
C VAL A 163 -13.81 -11.77 -1.99
N ILE A 164 -14.45 -10.68 -1.56
CA ILE A 164 -14.93 -9.62 -2.46
C ILE A 164 -13.76 -9.04 -3.27
N GLY A 165 -12.62 -8.76 -2.63
CA GLY A 165 -11.42 -8.26 -3.30
C GLY A 165 -10.91 -9.21 -4.38
N SER A 166 -10.83 -10.51 -4.08
CA SER A 166 -10.38 -11.54 -5.04
C SER A 166 -11.32 -11.68 -6.25
N VAL A 167 -12.64 -11.51 -6.03
CA VAL A 167 -13.61 -11.46 -7.12
C VAL A 167 -13.40 -10.21 -7.97
N ILE A 168 -13.20 -9.03 -7.35
CA ILE A 168 -12.92 -7.76 -8.06
C ILE A 168 -11.68 -7.86 -8.94
N GLU A 169 -10.59 -8.45 -8.44
CA GLU A 169 -9.39 -8.71 -9.24
C GLU A 169 -9.68 -9.57 -10.48
N SER A 170 -10.63 -10.50 -10.38
CA SER A 170 -11.04 -11.35 -11.50
C SER A 170 -11.88 -10.60 -12.56
N LEU A 171 -12.39 -9.41 -12.22
CA LEU A 171 -13.16 -8.55 -13.12
C LEU A 171 -12.29 -7.64 -14.00
N GLU A 172 -10.96 -7.71 -13.93
CA GLU A 172 -10.05 -6.86 -14.74
C GLU A 172 -10.39 -6.87 -16.25
N ARG A 173 -10.85 -8.01 -16.77
CA ARG A 173 -11.20 -8.21 -18.18
C ARG A 173 -12.66 -7.90 -18.53
N VAL A 174 -13.46 -7.52 -17.53
CA VAL A 174 -14.89 -7.26 -17.67
C VAL A 174 -15.11 -5.75 -17.64
N GLU A 175 -15.35 -5.17 -18.81
CA GLU A 175 -15.63 -3.75 -18.93
C GLU A 175 -16.84 -3.36 -18.05
N GLY A 176 -16.65 -2.36 -17.18
CA GLY A 176 -17.69 -1.92 -16.24
C GLY A 176 -18.00 -2.89 -15.09
N GLY A 177 -17.36 -4.06 -15.03
CA GLY A 177 -17.63 -5.08 -13.99
C GLY A 177 -17.36 -4.56 -12.57
N VAL A 178 -16.20 -3.95 -12.36
CA VAL A 178 -15.83 -3.36 -11.06
C VAL A 178 -16.84 -2.28 -10.64
N VAL A 179 -17.19 -1.39 -11.56
CA VAL A 179 -18.16 -0.31 -11.32
C VAL A 179 -19.53 -0.86 -10.95
N LYS A 180 -20.03 -1.86 -11.69
CA LYS A 180 -21.30 -2.54 -11.38
C LYS A 180 -21.26 -3.14 -9.99
N MET A 181 -20.19 -3.84 -9.61
CA MET A 181 -20.07 -4.45 -8.28
C MET A 181 -19.99 -3.41 -7.15
N VAL A 182 -19.16 -2.38 -7.33
CA VAL A 182 -18.98 -1.28 -6.36
C VAL A 182 -20.29 -0.49 -6.17
N ARG A 183 -21.05 -0.23 -7.25
CA ARG A 183 -22.34 0.47 -7.18
C ARG A 183 -23.29 -0.11 -6.13
N PHE A 184 -23.34 -1.43 -6.01
CA PHE A 184 -24.25 -2.12 -5.10
C PHE A 184 -23.61 -2.42 -3.74
N LEU A 185 -22.34 -2.84 -3.72
CA LEU A 185 -21.69 -3.26 -2.49
C LEU A 185 -21.10 -2.11 -1.66
N TRP A 186 -20.74 -0.97 -2.28
CA TRP A 186 -20.04 0.12 -1.60
C TRP A 186 -20.78 0.67 -0.37
N PRO A 187 -22.10 0.92 -0.39
CA PRO A 187 -22.80 1.42 0.79
C PRO A 187 -22.66 0.51 2.01
N LEU A 188 -22.74 -0.81 1.79
CA LEU A 188 -22.58 -1.82 2.85
C LEU A 188 -21.13 -1.96 3.29
N LEU A 189 -20.18 -1.98 2.33
CA LEU A 189 -18.75 -2.04 2.62
C LEU A 189 -18.28 -0.83 3.44
N LYS A 190 -18.78 0.36 3.12
CA LYS A 190 -18.55 1.59 3.88
C LYS A 190 -19.11 1.48 5.30
N GLU A 191 -20.33 0.99 5.44
CA GLU A 191 -20.94 0.78 6.76
C GLU A 191 -20.14 -0.22 7.60
N VAL A 192 -19.70 -1.33 7.01
CA VAL A 192 -18.79 -2.29 7.65
C VAL A 192 -17.49 -1.59 8.07
N GLY A 193 -16.79 -0.93 7.15
CA GLY A 193 -15.55 -0.21 7.49
C GLY A 193 -15.74 0.77 8.65
N LEU A 194 -16.85 1.51 8.70
CA LEU A 194 -17.14 2.46 9.77
C LEU A 194 -17.41 1.81 11.12
N ARG A 195 -18.13 0.67 11.15
CA ARG A 195 -18.49 -0.04 12.38
C ARG A 195 -17.28 -0.67 13.07
N TRP A 196 -16.30 -1.14 12.29
CA TRP A 196 -15.09 -1.81 12.79
C TRP A 196 -13.81 -0.99 12.58
N ARG A 197 -13.92 0.34 12.50
CA ARG A 197 -12.76 1.23 12.25
C ARG A 197 -11.65 1.10 13.30
N GLY A 198 -11.95 0.63 14.51
CA GLY A 198 -10.97 0.41 15.57
C GLY A 198 -10.25 -0.94 15.52
N SER A 199 -10.65 -1.85 14.62
CA SER A 199 -10.00 -3.16 14.46
C SER A 199 -8.95 -3.08 13.35
N GLU A 200 -7.68 -3.27 13.71
CA GLU A 200 -6.56 -3.18 12.77
C GLU A 200 -6.71 -4.17 11.61
N ASP A 201 -7.06 -5.43 11.91
CA ASP A 201 -7.23 -6.48 10.90
C ASP A 201 -8.32 -6.13 9.88
N VAL A 202 -9.45 -5.59 10.35
CA VAL A 202 -10.55 -5.15 9.47
C VAL A 202 -10.14 -3.96 8.62
N VAL A 203 -9.40 -2.99 9.19
CA VAL A 203 -8.90 -1.84 8.42
C VAL A 203 -7.88 -2.30 7.37
N ILE A 204 -6.98 -3.24 7.70
CA ILE A 204 -6.02 -3.81 6.74
C ILE A 204 -6.75 -4.51 5.59
N SER A 205 -7.72 -5.40 5.87
CA SER A 205 -8.47 -6.06 4.81
C SER A 205 -9.31 -5.09 3.99
N PHE A 206 -9.87 -4.05 4.62
CA PHE A 206 -10.62 -3.02 3.92
C PHE A 206 -9.70 -2.15 3.04
N SER A 207 -8.49 -1.84 3.50
CA SER A 207 -7.45 -1.17 2.70
C SER A 207 -7.08 -2.00 1.48
N ASN A 208 -6.85 -3.30 1.62
CA ASN A 208 -6.52 -4.20 0.51
C ASN A 208 -7.66 -4.28 -0.52
N LEU A 209 -8.91 -4.35 -0.05
CA LEU A 209 -10.10 -4.30 -0.90
C LEU A 209 -10.19 -2.97 -1.66
N CYS A 210 -9.97 -1.84 -0.97
CA CYS A 210 -9.99 -0.53 -1.60
C CYS A 210 -8.89 -0.39 -2.67
N VAL A 211 -7.67 -0.86 -2.39
CA VAL A 211 -6.58 -0.88 -3.39
C VAL A 211 -6.97 -1.73 -4.60
N SER A 212 -7.57 -2.91 -4.38
CA SER A 212 -8.06 -3.77 -5.46
C SER A 212 -9.11 -3.06 -6.32
N ILE A 213 -10.05 -2.34 -5.70
CA ILE A 213 -11.05 -1.52 -6.41
C ILE A 213 -10.34 -0.47 -7.27
N LEU A 214 -9.37 0.26 -6.72
CA LEU A 214 -8.67 1.33 -7.42
C LEU A 214 -7.83 0.80 -8.59
N ASP A 215 -7.09 -0.29 -8.38
CA ASP A 215 -6.21 -0.89 -9.39
C ASP A 215 -6.99 -1.53 -10.55
N MET A 216 -8.13 -2.14 -10.26
CA MET A 216 -8.98 -2.80 -11.26
C MET A 216 -9.93 -1.83 -11.97
N THR A 217 -10.10 -0.61 -11.46
CA THR A 217 -10.91 0.40 -12.15
C THR A 217 -10.09 1.04 -13.27
N PRO A 218 -10.45 0.82 -14.55
CA PRO A 218 -9.71 1.40 -15.66
C PRO A 218 -9.76 2.94 -15.58
N PRO A 219 -8.69 3.64 -16.00
CA PRO A 219 -8.70 5.10 -16.03
C PRO A 219 -9.83 5.58 -16.93
N VAL A 220 -10.64 6.52 -16.44
CA VAL A 220 -11.73 7.14 -17.19
C VAL A 220 -11.18 7.67 -18.51
N THR A 221 -11.58 7.05 -19.63
CA THR A 221 -11.21 7.50 -20.97
C THR A 221 -12.30 8.41 -21.53
N SER A 222 -11.92 9.30 -22.46
CA SER A 222 -12.88 10.15 -23.18
C SER A 222 -13.91 9.35 -23.97
N GLN A 223 -13.60 8.11 -24.37
CA GLN A 223 -14.55 7.19 -25.02
C GLN A 223 -15.56 6.62 -24.03
N LEU A 224 -15.15 6.27 -22.80
CA LEU A 224 -16.07 5.85 -21.73
C LEU A 224 -17.04 6.98 -21.34
N LEU A 225 -16.57 8.23 -21.29
CA LEU A 225 -17.42 9.39 -20.98
C LEU A 225 -18.43 9.77 -22.08
N GLN A 226 -18.36 9.17 -23.26
CA GLN A 226 -19.33 9.43 -24.33
C GLN A 226 -20.66 8.69 -24.10
N SER A 227 -20.67 7.56 -23.39
CA SER A 227 -21.90 6.87 -23.03
C SER A 227 -22.49 7.42 -21.73
N GLU A 228 -23.80 7.28 -21.55
CA GLU A 228 -24.48 7.62 -20.30
C GLU A 228 -24.00 6.69 -19.15
N GLU A 229 -23.85 5.40 -19.45
CA GLU A 229 -23.34 4.40 -18.49
C GLU A 229 -21.92 4.70 -18.02
N GLY A 230 -21.03 5.14 -18.91
CA GLY A 230 -19.66 5.47 -18.52
C GLY A 230 -19.56 6.79 -17.74
N ARG A 231 -20.45 7.75 -17.99
CA ARG A 231 -20.59 8.96 -17.15
C ARG A 231 -21.09 8.64 -15.75
N GLU A 232 -22.11 7.80 -15.66
CA GLU A 232 -22.64 7.33 -14.37
C GLU A 232 -21.61 6.51 -13.60
N GLY A 233 -20.86 5.63 -14.30
CA GLY A 233 -19.77 4.88 -13.69
C GLY A 233 -18.64 5.76 -13.15
N ALA A 234 -18.25 6.80 -13.89
CA ALA A 234 -17.27 7.78 -13.42
C ALA A 234 -17.77 8.56 -12.19
N ARG A 235 -19.07 8.93 -12.16
CA ARG A 235 -19.70 9.58 -10.99
C ARG A 235 -19.63 8.69 -9.75
N ILE A 236 -20.06 7.43 -9.87
CA ILE A 236 -20.05 6.45 -8.78
C ILE A 236 -18.62 6.28 -8.24
N MET A 237 -17.64 6.10 -9.12
CA MET A 237 -16.24 5.96 -8.69
C MET A 237 -15.68 7.23 -8.04
N GLY A 238 -16.12 8.42 -8.49
CA GLY A 238 -15.77 9.69 -7.84
C GLY A 238 -16.29 9.77 -6.40
N GLU A 239 -17.54 9.36 -6.17
CA GLU A 239 -18.16 9.30 -4.83
C GLU A 239 -17.45 8.27 -3.93
N VAL A 240 -17.15 7.09 -4.47
CA VAL A 240 -16.42 6.02 -3.77
C VAL A 240 -15.03 6.48 -3.35
N GLN A 241 -14.29 7.12 -4.25
CA GLN A 241 -12.97 7.68 -3.93
C GLN A 241 -13.07 8.75 -2.85
N GLN A 242 -14.08 9.63 -2.90
CA GLN A 242 -14.27 10.66 -1.90
C GLN A 242 -14.61 10.08 -0.51
N ASP A 243 -15.42 9.03 -0.48
CA ASP A 243 -15.71 8.27 0.73
C ASP A 243 -14.47 7.60 1.32
N MET A 244 -13.63 6.99 0.47
CA MET A 244 -12.34 6.40 0.89
C MET A 244 -11.44 7.45 1.55
N ILE A 245 -11.33 8.64 0.96
CA ILE A 245 -10.52 9.74 1.52
C ILE A 245 -10.99 10.06 2.93
N THR A 246 -12.29 10.30 3.10
CA THR A 246 -12.86 10.66 4.39
C THR A 246 -12.67 9.54 5.41
N TYR A 247 -12.87 8.29 5.00
CA TYR A 247 -12.69 7.13 5.88
C TYR A 247 -11.24 6.96 6.35
N PHE A 248 -10.28 6.90 5.42
CA PHE A 248 -8.90 6.59 5.76
C PHE A 248 -8.19 7.75 6.46
N MET A 249 -8.55 9.00 6.16
CA MET A 249 -8.04 10.14 6.94
C MET A 249 -8.51 10.09 8.38
N LYS A 250 -9.81 9.86 8.60
CA LYS A 250 -10.36 9.76 9.97
C LYS A 250 -9.80 8.56 10.73
N SER A 251 -9.61 7.43 10.05
CA SER A 251 -9.01 6.22 10.66
C SER A 251 -7.55 6.47 11.03
N TYR A 252 -6.80 7.17 10.18
CA TYR A 252 -5.41 7.54 10.46
C TYR A 252 -5.31 8.55 11.61
N GLU A 253 -6.18 9.55 11.65
CA GLU A 253 -6.24 10.55 12.74
C GLU A 253 -6.48 9.91 14.11
N GLU A 254 -7.32 8.87 14.17
CA GLU A 254 -7.69 8.22 15.43
C GLU A 254 -6.72 7.12 15.84
N PHE A 255 -6.20 6.34 14.88
CA PHE A 255 -5.49 5.08 15.18
C PHE A 255 -4.08 4.98 14.57
N TYR A 256 -3.67 5.94 13.73
CA TYR A 256 -2.34 5.94 13.09
C TYR A 256 -2.03 4.70 12.24
N PHE A 257 -3.04 3.97 11.74
CA PHE A 257 -2.80 2.75 10.96
C PHE A 257 -2.06 3.04 9.64
N PRO A 258 -0.86 2.45 9.39
CA PRO A 258 -0.04 2.78 8.21
C PRO A 258 -0.72 2.38 6.88
N CYS A 259 -1.60 1.37 6.90
CA CYS A 259 -2.37 0.94 5.74
C CYS A 259 -3.30 2.05 5.19
N CYS A 260 -3.75 2.98 6.03
CA CYS A 260 -4.53 4.15 5.59
C CYS A 260 -3.74 5.00 4.59
N LEU A 261 -2.45 5.23 4.87
CA LEU A 261 -1.57 6.02 4.01
C LEU A 261 -1.28 5.33 2.67
N VAL A 262 -1.31 4.00 2.63
CA VAL A 262 -1.18 3.22 1.38
C VAL A 262 -2.38 3.45 0.47
N VAL A 263 -3.59 3.46 1.02
CA VAL A 263 -4.81 3.73 0.23
C VAL A 263 -4.82 5.17 -0.28
N LEU A 264 -4.51 6.15 0.57
CA LEU A 264 -4.42 7.56 0.19
C LEU A 264 -3.38 7.79 -0.92
N SER A 265 -2.24 7.10 -0.84
CA SER A 265 -1.22 7.11 -1.90
C SER A 265 -1.74 6.55 -3.23
N SER A 266 -2.54 5.48 -3.19
CA SER A 266 -3.12 4.85 -4.37
C SER A 266 -4.18 5.75 -5.01
N LEU A 267 -5.04 6.37 -4.19
CA LEU A 267 -6.01 7.38 -4.62
C LEU A 267 -5.33 8.55 -5.33
N LEU A 268 -4.21 9.05 -4.78
CA LEU A 268 -3.45 10.11 -5.42
C LEU A 268 -2.97 9.73 -6.81
N LYS A 269 -2.31 8.58 -6.93
CA LYS A 269 -1.81 8.11 -8.22
C LYS A 269 -2.94 8.01 -9.24
N GLN A 270 -4.08 7.45 -8.85
CA GLN A 270 -5.20 7.26 -9.77
C GLN A 270 -5.84 8.59 -10.19
N ARG A 271 -6.19 9.47 -9.23
CA ARG A 271 -6.82 10.77 -9.51
C ARG A 271 -5.91 11.67 -10.32
N TYR A 272 -4.67 11.89 -9.87
CA TYR A 272 -3.74 12.79 -10.56
C TYR A 272 -3.40 12.30 -11.97
N LYS A 273 -3.12 11.00 -12.15
CA LYS A 273 -2.88 10.42 -13.48
C LYS A 273 -4.11 10.48 -14.38
N GLY A 274 -5.31 10.31 -13.81
CA GLY A 274 -6.58 10.42 -14.52
C GLY A 274 -6.78 11.82 -15.09
N VAL A 275 -6.70 12.85 -14.25
CA VAL A 275 -6.88 14.26 -14.66
C VAL A 275 -5.78 14.70 -15.62
N LYS A 276 -4.51 14.35 -15.36
CA LYS A 276 -3.39 14.74 -16.24
C LYS A 276 -3.55 14.20 -17.66
N LYS A 277 -3.98 12.94 -17.82
CA LYS A 277 -4.29 12.37 -19.14
C LYS A 277 -5.44 13.09 -19.85
N ARG A 278 -6.42 13.60 -19.10
CA ARG A 278 -7.51 14.40 -19.66
C ARG A 278 -7.04 15.78 -20.09
N ILE A 279 -6.17 16.45 -19.32
CA ILE A 279 -5.56 17.74 -19.73
C ILE A 279 -4.82 17.60 -21.06
N GLU A 280 -3.99 16.56 -21.22
CA GLU A 280 -3.23 16.33 -22.46
C GLU A 280 -4.13 16.19 -23.69
N ARG A 281 -5.37 15.73 -23.52
CA ARG A 281 -6.34 15.45 -24.59
C ARG A 281 -7.34 16.58 -24.82
N GLU A 282 -7.97 17.07 -23.76
CA GLU A 282 -9.09 18.03 -23.80
C GLU A 282 -8.60 19.48 -23.81
N ARG A 283 -7.44 19.76 -23.18
CA ARG A 283 -6.84 21.12 -23.05
C ARG A 283 -7.88 22.19 -22.69
N SER A 284 -8.80 21.85 -21.80
CA SER A 284 -9.89 22.72 -21.34
C SER A 284 -9.57 23.30 -19.97
N ALA A 285 -9.94 24.57 -19.78
CA ALA A 285 -9.82 25.28 -18.50
C ALA A 285 -10.59 24.59 -17.35
N GLU A 286 -11.63 23.81 -17.67
CA GLU A 286 -12.38 23.03 -16.69
C GLU A 286 -11.56 21.87 -16.11
N VAL A 287 -10.80 21.17 -16.95
CA VAL A 287 -9.94 20.05 -16.52
C VAL A 287 -8.70 20.56 -15.79
N GLU A 288 -8.20 21.73 -16.17
CA GLU A 288 -7.13 22.40 -15.43
C GLU A 288 -7.58 22.79 -14.01
N ARG A 289 -8.83 23.26 -13.84
CA ARG A 289 -9.42 23.53 -12.53
C ARG A 289 -9.56 22.25 -11.68
N GLU A 290 -10.00 21.16 -12.29
CA GLU A 290 -10.08 19.85 -11.62
C GLU A 290 -8.70 19.37 -11.11
N LEU A 291 -7.63 19.61 -11.87
CA LEU A 291 -6.27 19.28 -11.43
C LEU A 291 -5.85 20.12 -10.22
N GLU A 292 -6.13 21.43 -10.24
CA GLU A 292 -5.83 22.31 -9.12
C GLU A 292 -6.61 21.90 -7.86
N GLU A 293 -7.88 21.50 -7.99
CA GLU A 293 -8.68 20.98 -6.89
C GLU A 293 -8.07 19.69 -6.29
N VAL A 294 -7.61 18.76 -7.12
CA VAL A 294 -6.92 17.53 -6.68
C VAL A 294 -5.61 17.87 -5.95
N ILE A 295 -4.81 18.79 -6.50
CA ILE A 295 -3.55 19.23 -5.88
C ILE A 295 -3.84 19.88 -4.52
N GLN A 296 -4.84 20.76 -4.44
CA GLN A 296 -5.18 21.47 -3.22
C GLN A 296 -5.74 20.53 -2.14
N GLN A 297 -6.60 19.58 -2.51
CA GLN A 297 -7.11 18.56 -1.59
C GLN A 297 -5.93 17.79 -0.96
N TRP A 298 -4.97 17.37 -1.78
CA TRP A 298 -3.82 16.61 -1.31
C TRP A 298 -2.80 17.42 -0.57
N ARG A 299 -2.68 18.71 -0.87
CA ARG A 299 -1.90 19.63 -0.04
C ARG A 299 -2.45 19.62 1.38
N THR A 300 -3.75 19.77 1.55
CA THR A 300 -4.39 19.70 2.88
C THR A 300 -4.18 18.34 3.55
N LEU A 301 -4.39 17.22 2.84
CA LEU A 301 -4.16 15.90 3.43
C LEU A 301 -2.70 15.66 3.83
N THR A 302 -1.77 16.04 2.96
CA THR A 302 -0.34 15.90 3.21
C THR A 302 0.09 16.74 4.41
N GLU A 303 -0.52 17.92 4.57
CA GLU A 303 -0.30 18.75 5.75
C GLU A 303 -0.80 18.07 7.03
N SER A 304 -2.04 17.59 7.04
CA SER A 304 -2.62 16.89 8.19
C SER A 304 -1.82 15.65 8.56
N CYS A 305 -1.55 14.76 7.59
CA CYS A 305 -0.77 13.54 7.83
C CYS A 305 0.63 13.87 8.38
N GLY A 306 1.29 14.91 7.85
CA GLY A 306 2.61 15.31 8.33
C GLY A 306 2.60 15.80 9.78
N ARG A 307 1.65 16.67 10.14
CA ARG A 307 1.51 17.17 11.51
C ARG A 307 1.21 16.05 12.50
N LEU A 308 0.24 15.19 12.17
CA LEU A 308 -0.15 14.03 12.99
C LEU A 308 1.04 13.10 13.23
N SER A 309 1.75 12.73 12.17
CA SER A 309 2.89 11.82 12.26
C SER A 309 4.02 12.39 13.11
N PHE A 310 4.29 13.70 12.98
CA PHE A 310 5.32 14.37 13.78
C PHE A 310 4.93 14.43 15.26
N SER A 311 3.70 14.87 15.56
CA SER A 311 3.18 14.90 16.94
C SER A 311 3.19 13.52 17.60
N TYR A 312 2.84 12.47 16.85
CA TYR A 312 2.88 11.10 17.36
C TYR A 312 4.30 10.66 17.74
N VAL A 313 5.29 10.93 16.88
CA VAL A 313 6.69 10.60 17.15
C VAL A 313 7.24 11.38 18.36
N GLU A 314 6.87 12.66 18.51
CA GLU A 314 7.24 13.46 19.68
C GLU A 314 6.67 12.91 20.99
N VAL A 315 5.42 12.42 20.97
CA VAL A 315 4.73 11.90 22.17
C VAL A 315 5.21 10.49 22.54
N CYS A 316 5.35 9.60 21.56
CA CYS A 316 5.63 8.18 21.84
C CYS A 316 7.11 7.91 22.18
N GLY A 317 8.03 8.81 21.85
CA GLY A 317 9.42 8.82 22.36
C GLY A 317 10.31 7.63 21.97
N ASN A 318 9.76 6.54 21.42
CA ASN A 318 10.50 5.38 20.96
C ASN A 318 10.18 5.05 19.49
N PRO A 319 10.88 5.67 18.54
CA PRO A 319 10.63 5.45 17.12
C PRO A 319 11.16 4.09 16.61
N GLU A 320 11.85 3.28 17.45
CA GLU A 320 12.19 1.89 17.13
C GLU A 320 10.97 0.96 17.22
N ALA A 321 9.98 1.30 18.05
CA ALA A 321 8.73 0.54 18.16
C ALA A 321 7.77 0.81 16.97
N GLU A 322 7.99 1.90 16.23
CA GLU A 322 7.04 2.47 15.25
C GLU A 322 7.59 2.45 13.80
N VAL A 323 8.43 1.47 13.49
CA VAL A 323 9.11 1.35 12.18
C VAL A 323 8.12 1.26 11.02
N ASP A 324 7.03 0.52 11.18
CA ASP A 324 6.02 0.34 10.12
C ASP A 324 5.22 1.61 9.87
N LEU A 325 4.93 2.38 10.93
CA LEU A 325 4.33 3.71 10.83
C LEU A 325 5.25 4.68 10.11
N LEU A 326 6.51 4.80 10.55
CA LEU A 326 7.48 5.67 9.90
C LEU A 326 7.65 5.31 8.42
N LYS A 327 7.77 4.01 8.11
CA LYS A 327 7.82 3.53 6.73
C LYS A 327 6.58 3.97 5.93
N GLY A 328 5.38 3.77 6.46
CA GLY A 328 4.13 4.18 5.81
C GLY A 328 4.05 5.70 5.56
N VAL A 329 4.48 6.49 6.53
CA VAL A 329 4.57 7.96 6.43
C VAL A 329 5.53 8.38 5.32
N PHE A 330 6.75 7.84 5.30
CA PHE A 330 7.72 8.17 4.26
C PHE A 330 7.30 7.68 2.88
N ASP A 331 6.70 6.49 2.76
CA ASP A 331 6.16 5.96 1.51
C ASP A 331 5.05 6.88 0.95
N PHE A 332 4.20 7.43 1.83
CA PHE A 332 3.17 8.41 1.46
C PHE A 332 3.78 9.71 0.96
N PHE A 333 4.74 10.30 1.68
CA PHE A 333 5.41 11.52 1.22
C PHE A 333 6.16 11.32 -0.10
N TYR A 334 6.87 10.19 -0.25
CA TYR A 334 7.51 9.82 -1.50
C TYR A 334 6.50 9.72 -2.64
N CYS A 335 5.36 9.08 -2.40
CA CYS A 335 4.28 9.00 -3.38
C CYS A 335 3.77 10.39 -3.78
N THR A 336 3.54 11.28 -2.82
CA THR A 336 3.09 12.65 -3.08
C THR A 336 4.07 13.41 -3.95
N VAL A 337 5.35 13.39 -3.60
CA VAL A 337 6.41 14.10 -4.36
C VAL A 337 6.59 13.51 -5.75
N SER A 338 6.68 12.18 -5.86
CA SER A 338 6.93 11.51 -7.13
C SER A 338 5.76 11.65 -8.10
N THR A 339 4.52 11.65 -7.61
CA THR A 339 3.31 11.74 -8.44
C THR A 339 3.04 13.18 -8.90
N THR A 340 3.10 14.15 -7.98
CA THR A 340 2.71 15.55 -8.27
C THR A 340 3.89 16.43 -8.65
N GLY A 341 5.12 15.90 -8.65
CA GLY A 341 6.31 16.71 -8.83
C GLY A 341 6.50 17.76 -7.73
N GLY A 342 5.92 17.54 -6.54
CA GLY A 342 6.01 18.43 -5.39
C GLY A 342 4.91 19.49 -5.29
N GLU A 343 3.99 19.59 -6.26
CA GLU A 343 2.92 20.61 -6.26
C GLU A 343 1.96 20.47 -5.07
N ALA A 344 1.71 19.22 -4.64
CA ALA A 344 0.87 18.92 -3.49
C ALA A 344 1.65 18.87 -2.16
N LEU A 345 2.93 19.24 -2.14
CA LEU A 345 3.74 19.22 -0.92
C LEU A 345 3.68 20.58 -0.21
N PRO A 346 3.07 20.69 0.99
CA PRO A 346 3.01 21.95 1.73
C PRO A 346 4.38 22.34 2.28
N HIS A 347 4.79 23.59 2.09
CA HIS A 347 6.07 24.10 2.61
C HIS A 347 6.20 23.95 4.14
N THR A 348 5.09 24.09 4.88
CA THR A 348 5.01 23.94 6.35
C THR A 348 5.41 22.53 6.82
N VAL A 349 5.21 21.51 5.98
CA VAL A 349 5.45 20.11 6.34
C VAL A 349 6.77 19.58 5.80
N VAL A 350 7.34 20.19 4.75
CA VAL A 350 8.66 19.75 4.24
C VAL A 350 9.72 19.78 5.32
N ALA A 351 9.79 20.86 6.10
CA ALA A 351 10.75 20.98 7.20
C ALA A 351 10.57 19.87 8.23
N LEU A 352 9.32 19.61 8.63
CA LEU A 352 8.99 18.53 9.58
C LEU A 352 9.38 17.16 9.03
N VAL A 353 9.11 16.89 7.75
CA VAL A 353 9.44 15.62 7.09
C VAL A 353 10.95 15.42 6.95
N VAL A 354 11.68 16.47 6.55
CA VAL A 354 13.14 16.41 6.42
C VAL A 354 13.78 16.22 7.79
N ARG A 355 13.30 16.94 8.82
CA ARG A 355 13.76 16.79 10.19
C ARG A 355 13.47 15.39 10.73
N LEU A 356 12.23 14.90 10.57
CA LEU A 356 11.84 13.55 10.96
C LEU A 356 12.67 12.50 10.24
N ALA A 357 12.92 12.67 8.94
CA ALA A 357 13.78 11.80 8.15
C ALA A 357 15.22 11.81 8.68
N GLY A 358 15.76 13.00 8.95
CA GLY A 358 17.07 13.19 9.57
C GLY A 358 17.19 12.43 10.88
N LEU A 359 16.24 12.62 11.80
CA LEU A 359 16.20 11.90 13.07
C LEU A 359 16.03 10.38 12.86
N SER A 360 15.19 9.97 11.91
CA SER A 360 14.88 8.56 11.67
C SER A 360 16.02 7.77 11.05
N LEU A 361 16.96 8.44 10.38
CA LEU A 361 18.12 7.79 9.79
C LEU A 361 18.89 6.97 10.84
N SER A 362 19.11 7.48 12.06
CA SER A 362 19.99 6.85 13.04
C SER A 362 19.54 5.49 13.57
N PHE A 363 18.24 5.16 13.49
CA PHE A 363 17.67 3.91 14.03
C PHE A 363 16.85 3.11 12.99
N ALA A 364 16.85 3.53 11.72
CA ALA A 364 16.01 2.89 10.70
C ALA A 364 16.43 1.45 10.37
N THR A 365 15.44 0.55 10.32
CA THR A 365 15.60 -0.77 9.68
C THR A 365 15.92 -0.63 8.20
N ARG A 366 16.41 -1.70 7.56
CA ARG A 366 16.77 -1.70 6.13
C ARG A 366 15.63 -1.23 5.21
N ASP A 367 14.39 -1.57 5.55
CA ASP A 367 13.22 -1.22 4.74
C ASP A 367 12.72 0.19 5.02
N CYS A 368 12.69 0.62 6.28
CA CYS A 368 12.40 2.03 6.61
C CYS A 368 13.45 2.99 6.02
N LEU A 369 14.73 2.60 6.05
CA LEU A 369 15.83 3.36 5.46
C LEU A 369 15.63 3.58 3.96
N ARG A 370 15.05 2.60 3.26
CA ARG A 370 14.73 2.72 1.83
C ARG A 370 13.70 3.81 1.58
N SER A 371 12.64 3.84 2.37
CA SER A 371 11.56 4.83 2.26
C SER A 371 12.08 6.22 2.57
N ILE A 372 12.78 6.41 3.70
CA ILE A 372 13.41 7.68 4.10
C ILE A 372 14.31 8.23 2.99
N VAL A 373 15.26 7.42 2.52
CA VAL A 373 16.22 7.84 1.49
C VAL A 373 15.51 8.17 0.18
N SER A 374 14.49 7.40 -0.20
CA SER A 374 13.73 7.65 -1.43
C SER A 374 12.95 8.97 -1.34
N THR A 375 12.34 9.26 -0.20
CA THR A 375 11.62 10.51 0.06
C THR A 375 12.55 11.70 0.02
N LEU A 376 13.66 11.66 0.76
CA LEU A 376 14.65 12.74 0.77
C LEU A 376 15.25 12.97 -0.62
N ALA A 377 15.64 11.90 -1.33
CA ALA A 377 16.16 12.02 -2.69
C ALA A 377 15.10 12.61 -3.65
N ALA A 378 13.83 12.23 -3.52
CA ALA A 378 12.76 12.79 -4.33
C ALA A 378 12.61 14.30 -4.09
N ILE A 379 12.62 14.74 -2.83
CA ILE A 379 12.55 16.17 -2.45
C ILE A 379 13.77 16.93 -2.99
N ILE A 380 14.99 16.44 -2.74
CA ILE A 380 16.24 17.08 -3.20
C ILE A 380 16.27 17.20 -4.73
N ASN A 381 15.83 16.15 -5.44
CA ASN A 381 15.84 16.13 -6.90
C ASN A 381 14.80 17.07 -7.51
N LEU A 382 13.78 17.54 -6.77
CA LEU A 382 12.89 18.58 -7.28
C LEU A 382 13.71 19.83 -7.68
N ARG A 383 14.77 20.17 -6.93
CA ARG A 383 15.63 21.34 -7.19
C ARG A 383 16.38 21.21 -8.52
N SER A 384 16.72 19.98 -8.89
CA SER A 384 17.50 19.66 -10.09
C SER A 384 16.67 19.57 -11.37
N ARG A 385 15.34 19.62 -11.28
CA ARG A 385 14.49 19.52 -12.47
C ARG A 385 14.56 20.84 -13.25
N PRO A 386 14.77 20.81 -14.58
CA PRO A 386 14.51 21.98 -15.40
C PRO A 386 13.02 22.26 -15.28
N SER A 387 12.65 23.34 -14.59
CA SER A 387 11.27 23.70 -14.34
C SER A 387 10.47 23.67 -15.65
N PRO A 388 9.32 22.97 -15.74
CA PRO A 388 8.24 23.49 -16.57
C PRO A 388 7.93 24.92 -16.06
N PRO A 389 7.49 25.85 -16.91
CA PRO A 389 7.11 27.17 -16.44
C PRO A 389 6.11 27.00 -15.28
N PRO A 390 6.27 27.77 -14.18
CA PRO A 390 5.40 27.61 -13.02
C PRO A 390 3.97 27.82 -13.49
N LEU A 391 3.14 26.77 -13.39
CA LEU A 391 1.72 26.86 -13.74
C LEU A 391 1.01 27.86 -12.80
N THR A 392 1.59 28.17 -11.63
CA THR A 392 1.06 29.15 -10.68
C THR A 392 2.15 29.99 -10.00
N PRO A 393 1.87 31.25 -9.59
CA PRO A 393 2.81 32.12 -8.84
C PRO A 393 3.36 31.52 -7.53
N HIS A 394 2.70 30.49 -6.97
CA HIS A 394 3.08 29.86 -5.71
C HIS A 394 4.38 29.04 -5.77
N THR A 395 4.77 28.52 -6.94
CA THR A 395 5.96 27.66 -7.06
C THR A 395 7.29 28.40 -6.90
N LYS A 396 7.34 29.71 -7.22
CA LYS A 396 8.55 30.52 -7.06
C LYS A 396 8.90 30.78 -5.59
N THR A 397 7.90 31.11 -4.78
CA THR A 397 8.06 31.34 -3.33
C THR A 397 8.40 30.06 -2.57
N LEU A 398 7.94 28.89 -3.05
CA LEU A 398 8.28 27.58 -2.49
C LEU A 398 9.79 27.29 -2.51
N TRP A 399 10.48 27.63 -3.61
CA TRP A 399 11.93 27.39 -3.74
C TRP A 399 12.76 28.23 -2.77
N GLU A 400 12.40 29.48 -2.57
CA GLU A 400 13.08 30.39 -1.64
C GLU A 400 12.95 29.91 -0.19
N VAL A 401 11.75 29.45 0.20
CA VAL A 401 11.51 28.85 1.52
C VAL A 401 12.31 27.54 1.67
N TRP A 402 12.30 26.66 0.67
CA TRP A 402 13.04 25.40 0.74
C TRP A 402 14.55 25.60 0.82
N ASP A 403 15.11 26.50 0.02
CA ASP A 403 16.54 26.80 0.06
C ASP A 403 16.94 27.37 1.44
N SER A 404 16.11 28.21 2.05
CA SER A 404 16.34 28.72 3.41
C SER A 404 16.34 27.60 4.49
N MET A 405 15.45 26.62 4.35
CA MET A 405 15.34 25.47 5.27
C MET A 405 16.53 24.51 5.13
N TRP A 406 16.90 24.16 3.90
CA TRP A 406 18.01 23.24 3.61
C TRP A 406 19.37 23.85 3.97
N LEU A 407 19.59 25.12 3.63
CA LEU A 407 20.86 25.80 3.88
C LEU A 407 20.99 26.27 5.32
N GLY A 408 19.87 26.62 5.98
CA GLY A 408 19.85 27.28 7.28
C GLY A 408 20.62 28.60 7.28
N GLY A 409 20.73 29.22 8.47
CA GLY A 409 21.63 30.36 8.71
C GLY A 409 23.10 29.92 8.75
N GLU A 410 23.77 30.16 9.89
CA GLU A 410 25.20 29.90 10.11
C GLU A 410 25.62 28.41 10.14
N GLY A 411 25.11 27.58 9.22
CA GLY A 411 25.72 26.29 8.87
C GLY A 411 24.96 25.02 9.29
N GLU A 412 23.86 25.13 10.04
CA GLU A 412 23.11 23.98 10.55
C GLU A 412 21.65 23.94 10.07
N GLY A 413 21.41 24.18 8.78
CA GLY A 413 20.11 23.87 8.19
C GLY A 413 19.80 22.37 8.21
N GLU A 414 18.58 22.00 7.83
CA GLU A 414 18.14 20.60 7.77
C GLU A 414 19.04 19.75 6.84
N GLY A 415 19.67 20.37 5.84
CA GLY A 415 20.67 19.73 4.99
C GLY A 415 21.93 19.29 5.73
N GLY A 416 22.41 20.09 6.69
CA GLY A 416 23.54 19.73 7.54
C GLY A 416 23.21 18.54 8.44
N LEU A 417 22.00 18.50 9.01
CA LEU A 417 21.52 17.37 9.83
C LEU A 417 21.45 16.07 9.01
N VAL A 418 20.80 16.11 7.84
CA VAL A 418 20.71 14.96 6.93
C VAL A 418 22.10 14.48 6.51
N MET A 419 23.01 15.41 6.19
CA MET A 419 24.38 15.09 5.83
C MET A 419 25.12 14.37 6.97
N LYS A 420 25.08 14.95 8.17
CA LYS A 420 25.70 14.41 9.38
C LYS A 420 25.22 12.98 9.64
N ASN A 421 23.90 12.77 9.63
CA ASN A 421 23.32 11.46 9.90
C ASN A 421 23.64 10.44 8.79
N CYS A 422 23.72 10.87 7.53
CA CYS A 422 24.18 9.99 6.44
C CYS A 422 25.63 9.53 6.63
N PHE A 423 26.54 10.41 7.08
CA PHE A 423 27.91 10.01 7.39
C PHE A 423 27.96 9.04 8.58
N LEU A 424 27.29 9.35 9.69
CA LEU A 424 27.21 8.47 10.86
C LEU A 424 26.67 7.07 10.52
N LEU A 425 25.76 6.98 9.54
CA LEU A 425 25.20 5.73 9.07
C LEU A 425 26.08 4.91 8.12
N LEU A 426 27.16 5.45 7.57
CA LEU A 426 27.98 4.72 6.59
C LEU A 426 28.46 3.33 7.06
N PRO A 427 28.87 3.13 8.34
CA PRO A 427 29.29 1.82 8.84
C PRO A 427 28.13 0.82 8.86
N THR A 428 26.98 1.22 9.42
CA THR A 428 25.76 0.41 9.46
C THR A 428 25.24 0.13 8.05
N ALA A 429 25.27 1.12 7.17
CA ALA A 429 24.89 0.99 5.77
C ALA A 429 25.81 0.02 5.02
N PHE A 430 27.10 -0.05 5.35
CA PHE A 430 28.02 -1.05 4.82
C PHE A 430 27.62 -2.46 5.26
N ARG A 431 27.36 -2.69 6.55
CA ARG A 431 26.87 -3.98 7.08
C ARG A 431 25.56 -4.42 6.40
N LEU A 432 24.66 -3.48 6.13
CA LEU A 432 23.34 -3.73 5.53
C LEU A 432 23.33 -3.77 3.99
N ASN A 433 24.48 -3.67 3.31
CA ASN A 433 24.58 -3.51 1.86
C ASN A 433 23.72 -2.34 1.32
N ALA A 434 23.60 -1.27 2.11
CA ALA A 434 22.84 -0.05 1.83
C ALA A 434 23.71 1.17 1.49
N THR A 435 25.05 1.05 1.50
CA THR A 435 25.97 2.17 1.25
C THR A 435 25.72 2.89 -0.07
N ARG A 436 25.29 2.17 -1.12
CA ARG A 436 24.93 2.79 -2.40
C ARG A 436 23.76 3.77 -2.27
N ARG A 437 22.77 3.48 -1.41
CA ARG A 437 21.60 4.35 -1.20
C ARG A 437 21.98 5.61 -0.43
N ILE A 438 22.72 5.44 0.66
CA ILE A 438 23.23 6.57 1.47
C ILE A 438 24.21 7.43 0.67
N GLY A 439 25.13 6.80 -0.08
CA GLY A 439 26.02 7.50 -1.00
C GLY A 439 25.25 8.24 -2.10
N GLY A 440 24.22 7.63 -2.68
CA GLY A 440 23.34 8.31 -3.63
C GLY A 440 22.70 9.58 -3.05
N LEU A 441 22.17 9.50 -1.83
CA LEU A 441 21.57 10.63 -1.12
C LEU A 441 22.59 11.75 -0.83
N LEU A 442 23.75 11.39 -0.27
CA LEU A 442 24.85 12.32 -0.01
C LEU A 442 25.29 13.03 -1.29
N ARG A 443 25.44 12.28 -2.38
CA ARG A 443 25.80 12.83 -3.69
C ARG A 443 24.75 13.80 -4.20
N SER A 444 23.46 13.43 -4.15
CA SER A 444 22.36 14.31 -4.56
C SER A 444 22.37 15.61 -3.75
N LEU A 445 22.56 15.54 -2.43
CA LEU A 445 22.60 16.71 -1.57
C LEU A 445 23.79 17.63 -1.90
N MET A 446 25.00 17.08 -2.03
CA MET A 446 26.20 17.83 -2.39
C MET A 446 26.11 18.48 -3.77
N LEU A 447 25.52 17.79 -4.76
CA LEU A 447 25.34 18.33 -6.10
C LEU A 447 24.27 19.41 -6.14
N SER A 448 23.15 19.20 -5.45
CA SER A 448 22.07 20.17 -5.38
C SER A 448 22.46 21.42 -4.62
N TYR A 449 23.33 21.37 -3.59
CA TYR A 449 23.70 22.52 -2.75
C TYR A 449 25.23 22.81 -2.80
N PRO A 450 25.76 23.34 -3.93
CA PRO A 450 27.19 23.62 -4.07
C PRO A 450 27.72 24.62 -3.03
N GLU A 451 26.90 25.60 -2.63
CA GLU A 451 27.23 26.68 -1.68
C GLU A 451 27.71 26.14 -0.32
N LYS A 452 27.07 25.09 0.21
CA LYS A 452 27.38 24.48 1.52
C LYS A 452 28.17 23.19 1.41
N ARG A 453 28.42 22.69 0.19
CA ARG A 453 29.06 21.39 -0.07
C ARG A 453 30.35 21.19 0.70
N ASN A 454 31.28 22.15 0.60
CA ASN A 454 32.60 22.01 1.20
C ASN A 454 32.50 21.97 2.73
N LEU A 455 31.69 22.86 3.31
CA LEU A 455 31.42 22.90 4.74
C LEU A 455 30.82 21.57 5.25
N TRP A 456 29.82 21.04 4.55
CA TRP A 456 29.16 19.79 4.93
C TRP A 456 30.07 18.56 4.78
N ILE A 457 30.94 18.54 3.78
CA ILE A 457 31.96 17.49 3.63
C ILE A 457 32.95 17.53 4.80
N GLU A 458 33.44 18.73 5.13
CA GLU A 458 34.37 18.93 6.24
C GLU A 458 33.74 18.52 7.57
N GLN A 459 32.53 19.01 7.86
CA GLN A 459 31.77 18.64 9.05
C GLN A 459 31.55 17.13 9.13
N GLY A 460 31.16 16.48 8.03
CA GLY A 460 30.91 15.04 7.98
C GLY A 460 32.15 14.19 8.24
N ILE A 461 33.31 14.57 7.68
CA ILE A 461 34.59 13.89 7.92
C ILE A 461 35.08 14.13 9.35
N ASN A 462 34.82 15.31 9.90
CA ASN A 462 35.20 15.67 11.27
C ASN A 462 34.40 14.93 12.35
N LEU A 463 33.32 14.22 12.00
CA LEU A 463 32.58 13.35 12.94
C LEU A 463 33.39 12.14 13.41
N PHE A 464 34.41 11.75 12.65
CA PHE A 464 35.21 10.58 12.91
C PHE A 464 36.55 10.95 13.57
N ASP A 465 37.08 10.05 14.38
CA ASP A 465 38.38 10.20 15.03
C ASP A 465 39.48 10.46 13.99
N ASP A 466 40.47 11.29 14.34
CA ASP A 466 41.67 11.53 13.52
C ASP A 466 42.44 10.23 13.24
N ASN A 467 42.31 9.24 14.13
CA ASN A 467 42.92 7.93 14.01
C ASN A 467 42.50 7.17 12.74
N LEU A 468 41.23 7.30 12.33
CA LEU A 468 40.67 6.69 11.12
C LEU A 468 41.30 7.21 9.83
N PHE A 469 41.96 8.37 9.87
CA PHE A 469 42.57 9.01 8.71
C PHE A 469 44.08 9.17 8.85
N ARG A 470 44.76 8.40 9.71
CA ARG A 470 46.22 8.53 9.95
C ARG A 470 47.07 8.52 8.67
N ASP A 471 46.71 7.69 7.68
CA ASP A 471 47.51 7.52 6.46
C ASP A 471 47.34 8.64 5.43
N PHE A 472 46.16 9.29 5.40
CA PHE A 472 45.81 10.26 4.35
C PHE A 472 45.47 11.65 4.89
N GLY A 473 45.02 11.75 6.13
CA GLY A 473 44.53 12.97 6.78
C GLY A 473 43.14 13.39 6.29
N LYS A 474 42.35 13.98 7.19
CA LYS A 474 41.00 14.50 6.91
C LYS A 474 40.95 15.43 5.67
N PRO A 475 41.91 16.36 5.46
CA PRO A 475 41.88 17.24 4.29
C PRO A 475 42.05 16.52 2.95
N ARG A 476 42.87 15.45 2.88
CA ARG A 476 43.02 14.69 1.63
C ARG A 476 41.80 13.84 1.34
N THR A 477 41.19 13.26 2.38
CA THR A 477 39.91 12.52 2.26
C THR A 477 38.80 13.43 1.73
N ALA A 478 38.70 14.67 2.22
CA ALA A 478 37.74 15.66 1.74
C ALA A 478 37.94 15.98 0.24
N ASN A 479 39.19 16.19 -0.18
CA ASN A 479 39.53 16.45 -1.57
C ASN A 479 39.25 15.24 -2.48
N ALA A 480 39.53 14.02 -2.01
CA ALA A 480 39.23 12.79 -2.74
C ALA A 480 37.71 12.60 -2.93
N LEU A 481 36.92 12.90 -1.90
CA LEU A 481 35.46 12.87 -1.96
C LEU A 481 34.91 13.89 -2.98
N LEU A 482 35.43 15.12 -2.97
CA LEU A 482 35.08 16.15 -3.95
C LEU A 482 35.41 15.72 -5.39
N ALA A 483 36.57 15.10 -5.60
CA ALA A 483 36.96 14.57 -6.91
C ALA A 483 36.05 13.42 -7.37
N ALA A 484 35.64 12.55 -6.45
CA ALA A 484 34.75 11.43 -6.73
C ALA A 484 33.32 11.88 -7.07
N LEU A 485 32.85 13.02 -6.54
CA LEU A 485 31.50 13.54 -6.71
C LEU A 485 31.04 13.65 -8.18
N GLN A 486 31.98 13.98 -9.07
CA GLN A 486 31.75 14.14 -10.51
C GLN A 486 31.31 12.84 -11.21
N HIS A 487 31.65 11.68 -10.64
CA HIS A 487 31.34 10.38 -11.24
C HIS A 487 30.62 9.48 -10.24
N GLU A 488 29.33 9.22 -10.48
CA GLU A 488 28.50 8.40 -9.57
C GLU A 488 29.14 7.07 -9.18
N ARG A 489 29.75 6.35 -10.15
CA ARG A 489 30.44 5.08 -9.87
C ARG A 489 31.63 5.24 -8.93
N LYS A 490 32.45 6.29 -9.12
CA LYS A 490 33.61 6.56 -8.27
C LYS A 490 33.18 7.02 -6.88
N PHE A 491 32.13 7.83 -6.80
CA PHE A 491 31.55 8.27 -5.53
C PHE A 491 31.01 7.10 -4.70
N ASN A 492 30.23 6.22 -5.33
CA ASN A 492 29.67 5.06 -4.62
C ASN A 492 30.76 4.09 -4.18
N ALA A 493 31.81 3.88 -4.99
CA ALA A 493 32.98 3.09 -4.60
C ALA A 493 33.70 3.73 -3.40
N PHE A 494 33.96 5.03 -3.46
CA PHE A 494 34.57 5.79 -2.36
C PHE A 494 33.76 5.67 -1.06
N MET A 495 32.43 5.79 -1.13
CA MET A 495 31.57 5.64 0.05
C MET A 495 31.58 4.22 0.62
N ALA A 496 31.63 3.20 -0.24
CA ALA A 496 31.76 1.80 0.19
C ALA A 496 33.09 1.55 0.89
N ASP A 497 34.19 2.08 0.35
CA ASP A 497 35.50 1.99 0.97
C ASP A 497 35.57 2.75 2.29
N LEU A 498 35.03 3.96 2.34
CA LEU A 498 34.96 4.76 3.57
C LEU A 498 34.14 4.05 4.65
N GLY A 499 32.95 3.53 4.31
CA GLY A 499 32.12 2.76 5.23
C GLY A 499 32.80 1.48 5.73
N ARG A 500 33.56 0.79 4.86
CA ARG A 500 34.36 -0.38 5.24
C ARG A 500 35.47 -0.02 6.23
N VAL A 501 36.23 1.04 5.97
CA VAL A 501 37.33 1.50 6.83
C VAL A 501 36.81 1.88 8.22
N ILE A 502 35.73 2.67 8.28
CA ILE A 502 35.11 3.05 9.56
C ILE A 502 34.62 1.81 10.31
N ASN A 503 34.03 0.84 9.59
CA ASN A 503 33.54 -0.40 10.20
C ASN A 503 34.68 -1.29 10.76
N GLN A 504 35.82 -1.38 10.07
CA GLN A 504 36.94 -2.23 10.47
C GLN A 504 37.62 -1.75 11.75
N GLU A 505 37.72 -0.44 11.99
CA GLU A 505 38.25 0.08 13.25
C GLU A 505 37.25 0.01 14.41
N SER A 506 35.95 -0.07 14.13
CA SER A 506 34.91 -0.22 15.17
C SER A 506 34.77 -1.64 15.74
N ASP A 507 35.35 -2.66 15.10
CA ASP A 507 35.27 -4.05 15.60
C ASP A 507 36.29 -4.33 16.74
N ASP A 508 37.28 -3.45 16.98
CA ASP A 508 38.21 -3.54 18.13
C ASP A 508 37.79 -2.66 19.32
N SER A 509 36.81 -1.76 19.15
CA SER A 509 36.17 -1.05 20.25
C SER A 509 34.89 -0.34 19.78
N VAL A 510 33.85 -0.37 20.62
CA VAL A 510 32.61 0.44 20.54
C VAL A 510 31.43 -0.19 19.78
N LEU A 511 30.67 -1.02 20.51
CA LEU A 511 29.20 -0.97 20.46
C LEU A 511 28.80 0.47 20.83
N ILE A 512 28.39 1.29 19.85
CA ILE A 512 27.82 2.61 20.14
C ILE A 512 26.42 2.36 20.73
N ALA A 513 26.35 2.26 22.05
CA ALA A 513 25.12 2.54 22.79
C ALA A 513 24.86 4.05 22.63
N TYR A 514 23.75 4.40 21.96
CA TYR A 514 23.30 5.77 21.87
C TYR A 514 22.68 6.17 23.22
N GLU A 515 23.37 7.00 24.00
CA GLU A 515 22.70 7.84 25.00
C GLU A 515 22.08 9.04 24.26
N VAL A 516 20.75 9.09 24.25
CA VAL A 516 19.96 10.25 23.81
C VAL A 516 20.17 11.36 24.85
N PRO A 517 20.62 12.57 24.48
CA PRO A 517 20.65 13.68 25.43
C PRO A 517 19.20 14.09 25.74
N SER A 518 18.87 14.16 27.03
CA SER A 518 17.58 14.56 27.60
C SER A 518 17.07 15.91 27.11
#